data_AF-A0A7C7WL76-F1
#
_entry.id   AF-A0A7C7WL76-F1
#
_cell.length_a   1.000
_cell.length_b   1.000
_cell.length_c   1.000
_cell.angle_alpha   90.00
_cell.angle_beta   90.00
_cell.angle_gamma   90.00
#
_symmetry.space_group_name_H-M   'P 1'
#
loop_
_entity.id
_entity.type
_entity.pdbx_description
1 polymer ?
#
loop_
_entity_poly.entity_id
_entity_poly.type
_entity_poly.pdbx_seq_one_letter_code
_entity_poly.pdbx_strand_id
1 'polypeptide(L)' 'MLIGAVADTHDNLTLLRQALTLLKERGAELVLHAGDFVSPFVALPFQEAGLR' A
#
# COMPACT_ATOMS: atom_id res chain seq x y z
N MET A 1 -2.97 -16.63 -6.25
CA MET A 1 -2.13 -15.43 -6.15
C MET A 1 -3.03 -14.21 -6.22
N LEU A 2 -3.14 -13.46 -5.13
CA LEU A 2 -3.90 -12.20 -5.08
C LEU A 2 -2.93 -11.02 -5.18
N ILE A 3 -3.32 -10.01 -5.97
CA ILE A 3 -2.58 -8.76 -6.13
C ILE A 3 -3.47 -7.63 -5.61
N GLY A 4 -2.94 -6.85 -4.68
CA GLY A 4 -3.58 -5.62 -4.22
C GLY A 4 -3.30 -4.46 -5.15
N ALA A 5 -4.24 -3.51 -5.24
CA ALA A 5 -4.03 -2.27 -5.96
C ALA A 5 -4.52 -1.09 -5.11
N VAL A 6 -3.74 -0.02 -5.08
CA VAL A 6 -4.05 1.27 -4.46
C VAL A 6 -3.67 2.40 -5.41
N ALA A 7 -4.20 3.59 -5.22
CA ALA A 7 -3.86 4.78 -5.99
C ALA A 7 -4.12 6.04 -5.14
N ASP A 8 -3.54 7.17 -5.55
CA ASP A 8 -3.85 8.52 -5.07
C ASP A 8 -3.90 8.66 -3.54
N THR A 9 -2.89 8.08 -2.89
CA THR A 9 -2.82 8.04 -1.42
C THR A 9 -2.61 9.42 -0.80
N HIS A 10 -2.09 10.40 -1.57
CA HIS A 10 -1.92 11.81 -1.19
C HIS A 10 -1.39 12.00 0.24
N ASP A 11 -0.29 11.32 0.57
CA ASP A 11 0.37 11.34 1.88
C ASP A 11 -0.51 10.91 3.08
N ASN A 12 -1.69 10.35 2.86
CA ASN A 12 -2.58 9.85 3.90
C ASN A 12 -2.10 8.49 4.42
N LEU A 13 -1.05 8.51 5.25
CA LEU A 13 -0.40 7.31 5.76
C LEU A 13 -1.32 6.44 6.63
N THR A 14 -2.32 7.04 7.28
CA THR A 14 -3.29 6.30 8.11
C THR A 14 -4.13 5.38 7.24
N LEU A 15 -4.76 5.92 6.18
CA LEU A 15 -5.59 5.13 5.27
C LEU A 15 -4.74 4.15 4.46
N LEU A 16 -3.53 4.55 4.06
CA LEU A 16 -2.61 3.65 3.36
C LEU A 16 -2.27 2.42 4.21
N ARG A 17 -1.91 2.59 5.49
CA ARG A 17 -1.63 1.46 6.38
C ARG A 17 -2.84 0.54 6.54
N GLN A 18 -4.03 1.12 6.73
CA GLN A 18 -5.27 0.34 6.82
C GLN A 18 -5.53 -0.47 5.54
N ALA A 19 -5.32 0.13 4.37
CA ALA A 19 -5.48 -0.55 3.08
C ALA A 19 -4.47 -1.70 2.92
N LEU A 20 -3.20 -1.49 3.25
CA LEU A 20 -2.15 -2.52 3.16
C LEU A 20 -2.41 -3.68 4.13
N THR A 21 -2.82 -3.40 5.37
CA THR A 21 -3.22 -4.44 6.34
C THR A 21 -4.36 -5.28 5.77
N LEU A 22 -5.40 -4.63 5.24
CA LEU A 22 -6.56 -5.33 4.67
C LEU A 22 -6.18 -6.20 3.47
N LEU A 23 -5.30 -5.71 2.59
CA LEU A 23 -4.81 -6.47 1.44
C LEU A 23 -4.01 -7.70 1.90
N LYS A 24 -3.14 -7.53 2.90
CA LYS A 24 -2.36 -8.62 3.49
C LYS A 24 -3.25 -9.68 4.14
N GLU A 25 -4.24 -9.27 4.92
CA GLU A 25 -5.22 -10.17 5.56
C GLU A 25 -6.03 -10.98 4.55
N ARG A 26 -6.28 -10.41 3.36
CA ARG A 26 -6.93 -11.12 2.24
C ARG A 26 -5.99 -12.06 1.49
N GLY A 27 -4.71 -12.13 1.85
CA GLY A 27 -3.72 -12.99 1.20
C GLY A 27 -3.11 -12.39 -0.06
N ALA A 28 -3.07 -11.07 -0.21
CA ALA A 28 -2.31 -10.43 -1.27
C ALA A 28 -0.80 -10.59 -1.01
N GLU A 29 -0.05 -10.92 -2.06
CA GLU A 29 1.41 -11.11 -1.99
C GLU A 29 2.19 -9.95 -2.66
N LEU A 30 1.50 -9.19 -3.52
CA LEU A 30 2.02 -8.05 -4.29
C LEU A 30 1.02 -6.90 -4.19
N VAL A 31 1.49 -5.66 -4.05
CA VAL A 31 0.65 -4.46 -4.13
C VAL A 31 1.16 -3.51 -5.21
N LEU A 32 0.27 -3.12 -6.12
CA LEU A 32 0.52 -2.07 -7.10
C LEU A 32 0.00 -0.73 -6.58
N HIS A 33 0.83 0.31 -6.63
CA HIS A 33 0.38 1.70 -6.45
C HIS A 33 0.36 2.38 -7.82
N ALA A 34 -0.82 2.75 -8.29
CA ALA A 34 -1.05 3.26 -9.65
C ALA A 34 -1.31 4.77 -9.73
N GLY A 35 -1.15 5.49 -8.62
CA GLY A 35 -1.36 6.94 -8.56
C GLY A 35 -0.17 7.67 -7.95
N ASP A 36 -0.43 8.83 -7.37
CA ASP A 36 0.65 9.74 -6.98
C ASP A 36 1.31 9.37 -5.64
N PHE A 37 2.62 9.12 -5.71
CA PHE A 37 3.52 9.24 -4.57
C PHE A 37 3.90 10.72 -4.42
N VAL A 38 3.10 11.48 -3.68
CA VAL A 38 3.31 12.93 -3.46
C VAL A 38 4.62 13.19 -2.72
N SER A 39 4.88 12.44 -1.64
CA SER A 39 6.11 12.54 -0.88
C SER A 39 6.88 11.21 -0.79
N PRO A 40 8.23 11.23 -0.71
CA PRO A 40 9.05 10.00 -0.64
C PRO A 40 8.75 9.09 0.55
N PHE A 41 8.31 9.66 1.68
CA PHE A 41 8.00 8.88 2.89
C PHE A 41 6.80 7.93 2.72
N VAL A 42 5.98 8.12 1.68
CA VAL A 42 4.83 7.25 1.37
C VAL A 42 5.28 5.83 1.02
N ALA A 43 6.53 5.63 0.61
CA ALA A 43 7.07 4.29 0.37
C ALA A 43 7.25 3.47 1.66
N LEU A 44 7.40 4.11 2.84
CA LEU A 44 7.69 3.43 4.10
C LEU A 44 6.58 2.43 4.52
N PRO A 45 5.27 2.79 4.51
CA PRO A 45 4.20 1.84 4.78
C PRO A 45 4.22 0.56 3.93
N PHE A 46 4.64 0.64 2.66
CA PHE A 46 4.75 -0.54 1.78
C PHE A 46 5.85 -1.49 2.26
N GLN A 47 7.00 -0.95 2.68
CA GLN A 47 8.08 -1.73 3.29
C GLN A 47 7.66 -2.32 4.66
N GLU A 48 6.99 -1.53 5.51
CA GLU A 48 6.46 -1.95 6.81
C GLU A 48 5.48 -3.13 6.67
N ALA A 49 4.64 -3.12 5.62
CA ALA A 49 3.64 -4.16 5.38
C ALA A 49 4.27 -5.53 5.01
N GLY A 50 5.51 -5.55 4.52
CA GLY A 50 6.18 -6.76 4.05
C GLY A 50 5.50 -7.39 2.83
N LEU A 51 4.85 -6.56 2.02
CA LEU A 51 4.25 -6.93 0.74
C LEU A 51 5.26 -6.62 -0.36
N ARG A 52 5.26 -7.42 -1.43
CA ARG A 52 6.11 -7.15 -2.60
C ARG A 52 5.54 -6.00 -3.44
#